data_AF-A0A4Q5RCX1-F1
#
_entry.id   AF-A0A4Q5RCX1-F1
#
_cell.length_a   1.000
_cell.length_b   1.000
_cell.length_c   1.000
_cell.angle_alpha   90.00
_cell.angle_beta   90.00
_cell.angle_gamma   90.00
#
_symmetry.space_group_name_H-M   'P 1'
#
loop_
_entity.id
_entity.type
_entity.pdbx_description
1 polymer ?
#
loop_
_entity_poly.entity_id
_entity_poly.type
_entity_poly.pdbx_seq_one_letter_code
_entity_poly.pdbx_strand_id
1 'polypeptide(L)'
;MTRNTTRPIRVLVAKVGLDGHDRGAKIIAAALRDAGMEVIYTGLRQTPEMVVNAALQEDVDAIGISILSGAHNTVFPKIIRLMQEKDMNDVLLTGGGIIPEEDMQTLNAMG
;
A
#
# COMPACT_ATOMS: atom_id res chain seq x y z
N MET A 1 -19.88 0.24 5.18
CA MET A 1 -20.55 -1.04 4.84
C MET A 1 -19.49 -2.11 4.90
N THR A 2 -19.54 -3.03 5.85
CA THR A 2 -18.57 -4.14 5.95
C THR A 2 -18.92 -5.15 4.86
N ARG A 3 -18.06 -5.31 3.83
CA ARG A 3 -18.18 -6.42 2.88
C ARG A 3 -18.11 -7.71 3.70
N ASN A 4 -19.17 -8.50 3.68
CA ASN A 4 -19.14 -9.84 4.23
C ASN A 4 -18.41 -10.70 3.18
N THR A 5 -17.07 -10.69 3.21
CA THR A 5 -16.27 -11.30 2.15
C THR A 5 -16.29 -12.81 2.32
N THR A 6 -16.86 -13.51 1.33
CA THR A 6 -16.77 -14.98 1.20
C THR A 6 -15.37 -15.45 0.77
N ARG A 7 -14.47 -14.51 0.44
CA ARG A 7 -13.06 -14.73 0.13
C ARG A 7 -12.13 -14.15 1.21
N PRO A 8 -10.89 -14.65 1.35
CA PRO A 8 -9.88 -14.03 2.20
C PRO A 8 -9.64 -12.55 1.85
N ILE A 9 -9.20 -11.78 2.84
CA ILE A 9 -8.75 -10.40 2.65
C ILE A 9 -7.48 -10.43 1.79
N ARG A 10 -7.46 -9.61 0.73
CA ARG A 10 -6.35 -9.47 -0.21
C ARG A 10 -5.59 -8.17 0.09
N VAL A 11 -4.30 -8.28 0.36
CA VAL A 11 -3.44 -7.15 0.68
C VAL A 11 -2.27 -7.08 -0.29
N LEU A 12 -2.12 -5.95 -0.97
CA LEU A 12 -0.94 -5.66 -1.79
C LEU A 12 0.12 -4.96 -0.92
N VAL A 13 1.32 -5.51 -0.85
CA VAL A 13 2.47 -4.91 -0.15
C VAL A 13 3.49 -4.45 -1.19
N ALA A 14 3.77 -3.15 -1.22
CA ALA A 14 4.64 -2.54 -2.25
C ALA A 14 5.79 -1.69 -1.71
N LYS A 15 6.83 -1.60 -2.55
CA LYS A 15 7.96 -0.69 -2.40
C LYS A 15 8.07 0.18 -3.64
N VAL A 16 7.98 1.49 -3.44
CA VAL A 16 7.90 2.47 -4.53
C VAL A 16 9.23 3.18 -4.74
N GLY A 17 9.59 3.38 -6.00
CA GLY A 17 10.80 4.11 -6.39
C GLY A 17 12.09 3.35 -6.06
N LEU A 18 13.15 4.08 -5.72
CA LEU A 18 14.47 3.50 -5.49
C LEU A 18 14.67 2.89 -4.10
N ASP A 19 13.60 2.76 -3.31
CA ASP A 19 13.70 2.24 -1.95
C ASP A 19 13.96 0.73 -1.94
N GLY A 20 15.21 0.36 -1.69
CA GLY A 20 15.66 -1.03 -1.59
C GLY A 20 15.45 -1.69 -0.22
N HIS A 21 14.91 -0.98 0.77
CA HIS A 21 14.75 -1.52 2.13
C HIS A 21 13.54 -2.46 2.22
N ASP A 22 13.76 -3.75 2.07
CA ASP A 22 12.68 -4.73 1.87
C ASP A 22 12.34 -5.56 3.10
N ARG A 23 13.22 -5.57 4.13
CA ARG A 23 13.07 -6.39 5.32
C ARG A 23 11.72 -6.19 6.01
N GLY A 24 11.34 -4.94 6.28
CA GLY A 24 10.07 -4.62 6.93
C GLY A 24 8.87 -5.09 6.10
N ALA A 25 8.88 -4.80 4.80
CA ALA A 25 7.82 -5.23 3.87
C ALA A 25 7.67 -6.76 3.83
N LYS A 26 8.77 -7.50 3.78
CA LYS A 26 8.75 -8.98 3.77
C LYS A 26 8.23 -9.57 5.08
N ILE A 27 8.60 -9.00 6.23
CA ILE A 27 8.10 -9.45 7.54
C ILE A 27 6.60 -9.21 7.65
N ILE A 28 6.12 -8.01 7.28
CA ILE A 28 4.69 -7.71 7.28
C ILE A 28 3.93 -8.62 6.31
N ALA A 29 4.44 -8.81 5.08
CA ALA A 29 3.84 -9.72 4.12
C ALA A 29 3.74 -11.16 4.63
N ALA A 30 4.79 -11.66 5.31
CA ALA A 30 4.75 -12.96 5.95
C ALA A 30 3.71 -13.03 7.07
N ALA A 31 3.69 -12.05 7.97
CA ALA A 31 2.74 -12.00 9.08
C ALA A 31 1.27 -11.93 8.62
N LEU A 32 0.97 -11.13 7.59
CA LEU A 32 -0.37 -11.05 7.01
C LEU A 32 -0.82 -12.37 6.39
N ARG A 33 0.09 -13.05 5.68
CA ARG A 33 -0.18 -14.38 5.11
C ARG A 33 -0.41 -15.42 6.21
N ASP A 34 0.42 -15.41 7.25
CA ASP A 34 0.30 -16.33 8.38
C ASP A 34 -1.00 -16.08 9.17
N ALA A 35 -1.55 -14.87 9.12
CA ALA A 35 -2.87 -14.51 9.63
C ALA A 35 -4.05 -14.89 8.70
N GLY A 36 -3.78 -15.54 7.57
CA GLY A 36 -4.80 -16.05 6.64
C GLY A 36 -5.20 -15.10 5.51
N MET A 37 -4.46 -14.01 5.29
CA MET A 37 -4.69 -13.09 4.17
C MET A 37 -4.00 -13.57 2.88
N GLU A 38 -4.57 -13.23 1.74
CA GLU A 38 -3.91 -13.35 0.44
C GLU A 38 -3.00 -12.14 0.23
N VAL A 39 -1.70 -12.37 0.08
CA VAL A 39 -0.71 -11.27 0.03
C VAL A 39 -0.05 -11.21 -1.34
N ILE A 40 -0.18 -10.04 -1.98
CA ILE A 40 0.47 -9.72 -3.24
C ILE A 40 1.69 -8.84 -2.94
N TYR A 41 2.89 -9.42 -2.98
CA TYR A 41 4.13 -8.67 -2.82
C TYR A 41 4.68 -8.25 -4.19
N THR A 42 4.72 -6.94 -4.46
CA THR A 42 5.09 -6.42 -5.78
C THR A 42 6.60 -6.37 -6.03
N GLY A 43 7.42 -6.68 -5.03
CA GLY A 43 8.88 -6.57 -5.12
C GLY A 43 9.36 -5.12 -5.03
N LEU A 44 10.53 -4.86 -5.61
CA LEU A 44 11.20 -3.56 -5.55
C LEU A 44 10.96 -2.74 -6.81
N ARG A 45 11.25 -1.43 -6.71
CA ARG A 45 11.31 -0.50 -7.85
C ARG A 45 10.01 -0.38 -8.63
N GLN A 46 8.88 -0.43 -7.92
CA GLN A 46 7.57 -0.18 -8.50
C GLN A 46 7.34 1.33 -8.64
N THR A 47 6.61 1.75 -9.66
CA THR A 47 6.07 3.12 -9.72
C THR A 47 4.70 3.18 -9.03
N PRO A 48 4.23 4.36 -8.60
CA PRO A 48 2.86 4.53 -8.11
C PRO A 48 1.80 3.94 -9.07
N GLU A 49 1.96 4.15 -10.37
CA GLU A 49 1.06 3.65 -11.41
C GLU A 49 1.04 2.12 -11.45
N MET A 50 2.21 1.48 -11.37
CA MET A 50 2.31 0.01 -11.32
C MET A 50 1.59 -0.55 -10.09
N VAL A 51 1.79 0.07 -8.93
CA VAL A 51 1.15 -0.35 -7.67
C VAL A 51 -0.37 -0.25 -7.75
N VAL A 52 -0.89 0.89 -8.19
CA VAL A 52 -2.35 1.09 -8.28
C VAL A 52 -2.97 0.20 -9.36
N ASN A 53 -2.29 0.00 -10.50
CA ASN A 53 -2.76 -0.93 -11.54
C ASN A 53 -2.80 -2.37 -11.03
N ALA A 54 -1.76 -2.83 -10.34
CA ALA A 54 -1.72 -4.16 -9.75
C ALA A 54 -2.82 -4.33 -8.70
N ALA A 55 -3.01 -3.34 -7.83
CA ALA A 55 -4.06 -3.36 -6.81
C ALA A 55 -5.47 -3.48 -7.44
N LEU A 56 -5.72 -2.76 -8.53
CA LEU A 56 -6.98 -2.82 -9.27
C LEU A 56 -7.17 -4.18 -9.96
N GLN A 57 -6.15 -4.70 -10.62
CA GLN A 57 -6.21 -5.99 -11.32
C GLN A 57 -6.40 -7.16 -10.36
N GLU A 58 -5.78 -7.07 -9.19
CA GLU A 58 -5.84 -8.07 -8.14
C GLU A 58 -7.05 -7.87 -7.20
N ASP A 59 -7.96 -6.93 -7.44
CA ASP A 59 -9.14 -6.67 -6.59
C ASP A 59 -8.82 -6.68 -5.08
N VAL A 60 -7.81 -5.89 -4.69
CA VAL A 60 -7.31 -5.93 -3.31
C VAL A 60 -8.19 -5.12 -2.37
N ASP A 61 -8.26 -5.54 -1.11
CA ASP A 61 -8.99 -4.82 -0.06
C ASP A 61 -8.10 -3.75 0.60
N ALA A 62 -6.77 -3.91 0.53
CA ALA A 62 -5.82 -2.93 1.05
C ALA A 62 -4.51 -2.88 0.24
N ILE A 63 -3.90 -1.69 0.22
CA ILE A 63 -2.57 -1.41 -0.30
C ILE A 63 -1.69 -0.94 0.86
N GLY A 64 -0.63 -1.67 1.16
CA GLY A 64 0.40 -1.34 2.13
C GLY A 64 1.69 -0.87 1.45
N ILE A 65 2.06 0.40 1.64
CA ILE A 65 3.30 0.98 1.11
C ILE A 65 4.40 0.97 2.19
N SER A 66 5.53 0.33 1.91
CA SER A 66 6.72 0.44 2.74
C SER A 66 7.66 1.51 2.17
N ILE A 67 7.98 2.54 2.96
CA ILE A 67 8.83 3.65 2.53
C ILE A 67 9.83 4.10 3.61
N LEU A 68 11.11 3.99 3.28
CA LEU A 68 12.25 4.36 4.12
C LEU A 68 13.18 5.36 3.41
N SER A 69 12.85 5.75 2.17
CA SER A 69 13.64 6.69 1.35
C SER A 69 13.36 8.17 1.65
N GLY A 70 12.39 8.47 2.51
CA GLY A 70 11.92 9.85 2.77
C GLY A 70 11.01 10.42 1.67
N ALA A 71 10.64 9.64 0.66
CA ALA A 71 9.79 10.10 -0.45
C ALA A 71 8.28 9.99 -0.17
N HIS A 72 7.87 9.75 1.08
CA HIS A 72 6.46 9.53 1.48
C HIS A 72 5.55 10.69 1.08
N ASN A 73 5.99 11.93 1.28
CA ASN A 73 5.22 13.14 0.91
C ASN A 73 5.05 13.33 -0.61
N THR A 74 5.72 12.54 -1.44
CA THR A 74 5.52 12.53 -2.90
C THR A 74 4.76 11.27 -3.34
N VAL A 75 5.12 10.12 -2.79
CA VAL A 75 4.57 8.83 -3.17
C VAL A 75 3.10 8.69 -2.76
N PHE A 76 2.76 8.96 -1.50
CA PHE A 76 1.39 8.78 -1.02
C PHE A 76 0.38 9.70 -1.75
N PRO A 77 0.62 11.02 -1.88
CA PRO A 77 -0.31 11.88 -2.61
C PRO A 77 -0.52 11.44 -4.07
N LYS A 78 0.53 10.95 -4.73
CA LYS A 78 0.42 10.43 -6.09
C LYS A 78 -0.42 9.15 -6.16
N ILE A 79 -0.27 8.24 -5.20
CA ILE A 79 -1.07 7.02 -5.11
C ILE A 79 -2.54 7.36 -4.82
N ILE A 80 -2.82 8.24 -3.84
CA ILE A 80 -4.19 8.69 -3.50
C ILE A 80 -4.87 9.24 -4.75
N ARG A 81 -4.21 10.14 -5.48
CA ARG A 81 -4.73 10.69 -6.74
C ARG A 81 -5.03 9.60 -7.77
N LEU A 82 -4.12 8.66 -7.99
CA LEU A 82 -4.31 7.57 -8.96
C LEU A 82 -5.44 6.62 -8.56
N MET A 83 -5.63 6.37 -7.26
CA MET A 83 -6.76 5.59 -6.74
C MET A 83 -8.10 6.29 -6.99
N GLN A 84 -8.16 7.61 -6.75
CA GLN A 84 -9.33 8.44 -7.05
C GLN A 84 -9.65 8.45 -8.55
N GLU A 85 -8.64 8.59 -9.42
CA GLU A 85 -8.80 8.54 -10.88
C GLU A 85 -9.33 7.19 -11.40
N LYS A 86 -9.22 6.13 -10.59
CA LYS A 86 -9.67 4.76 -10.90
C LYS A 86 -10.88 4.31 -10.08
N ASP A 87 -11.53 5.24 -9.37
CA ASP A 87 -12.69 4.99 -8.52
C ASP A 87 -12.47 3.91 -7.44
N MET A 88 -11.23 3.75 -6.95
CA MET A 88 -10.85 2.78 -5.90
C MET A 88 -11.20 3.29 -4.49
N ASN A 89 -12.46 3.70 -4.30
CA ASN A 89 -12.92 4.40 -3.09
C ASN A 89 -13.14 3.48 -1.88
N ASP A 90 -13.06 2.17 -2.06
CA ASP A 90 -13.27 1.14 -1.04
C ASP A 90 -12.01 0.34 -0.69
N VAL A 91 -10.87 0.72 -1.26
CA VAL A 91 -9.57 0.09 -0.99
C VAL A 91 -8.83 0.91 0.06
N LEU A 92 -8.44 0.28 1.16
CA LEU A 92 -7.65 0.94 2.20
C LEU A 92 -6.23 1.20 1.70
N LEU A 93 -5.79 2.46 1.71
CA LEU A 93 -4.38 2.81 1.59
C LEU A 93 -3.76 2.94 2.98
N THR A 94 -2.64 2.24 3.20
CA THR A 94 -1.86 2.38 4.43
C THR A 94 -0.38 2.26 4.11
N GLY A 95 0.47 2.56 5.09
CA GLY A 95 1.88 2.31 4.94
C GLY A 95 2.69 2.64 6.17
N GLY A 96 3.99 2.47 6.04
CA GLY A 96 4.92 2.71 7.14
C GLY A 96 6.38 2.66 6.70
N GLY A 97 7.27 2.76 7.67
CA GLY A 97 8.70 2.91 7.48
C GLY A 97 9.19 4.08 8.33
N ILE A 98 10.02 4.96 7.76
CA ILE A 98 10.53 6.13 8.48
C ILE A 98 9.77 7.36 7.98
N ILE A 99 8.74 7.74 8.73
CA ILE A 99 7.86 8.87 8.43
C ILE A 99 7.78 9.74 9.70
N PRO A 100 8.23 11.01 9.67
CA PRO A 100 8.05 11.95 10.78
C PRO A 100 6.59 12.11 11.18
N GLU A 101 6.34 12.41 12.44
CA GLU A 101 4.97 12.48 12.97
C GLU A 101 4.12 13.60 12.35
N GLU A 102 4.74 14.74 12.05
CA GLU A 102 4.10 15.85 11.32
C GLU A 102 3.69 15.45 9.89
N ASP A 103 4.52 14.66 9.21
CA ASP A 103 4.22 14.14 7.88
C ASP A 103 3.11 13.09 7.94
N MET A 104 3.10 12.22 8.95
CA MET A 104 2.00 11.27 9.16
C MET A 104 0.66 11.98 9.37
N GLN A 105 0.63 13.04 10.17
CA GLN A 105 -0.59 13.83 10.37
C GLN A 105 -1.08 14.46 9.06
N THR A 106 -0.16 15.02 8.28
CA THR A 106 -0.44 15.62 6.99
C THR A 106 -0.98 14.58 6.00
N LEU A 107 -0.35 13.41 5.91
CA LEU A 107 -0.77 12.32 5.01
C LEU A 107 -2.14 11.76 5.39
N ASN A 108 -2.39 11.47 6.68
CA ASN A 108 -3.69 10.97 7.14
C ASN A 108 -4.84 11.98 6.90
N ALA A 109 -4.55 13.29 6.88
CA ALA A 109 -5.55 14.30 6.54
C ALA A 109 -5.93 14.29 5.05
N MET A 110 -5.12 13.68 4.17
CA MET A 110 -5.38 13.60 2.74
C MET A 110 -6.25 12.38 2.35
N GLY A 111 -6.28 11.33 3.17
CA GLY A 111 -6.97 10.07 2.92
C GLY A 111 -6.15 8.88 3.40
#